data_AF-A0A6M2AZ31-F1
#
_entry.id   AF-A0A6M2AZ31-F1
#
_cell.length_a   1.000
_cell.length_b   1.000
_cell.length_c   1.000
_cell.angle_alpha   90.00
_cell.angle_beta   90.00
_cell.angle_gamma   90.00
#
_symmetry.space_group_name_H-M   'P 1'
#
loop_
_entity.id
_entity.type
_entity.pdbx_description
1 polymer ?
#
loop_
_entity_poly.entity_id
_entity_poly.type
_entity_poly.pdbx_seq_one_letter_code
_entity_poly.pdbx_strand_id
1 'polypeptide(L)'
;IYNEIINLITNTTGSDLFVDNGDGTFTHTTVNGDVITFDANTTILVDNGNGTYTLTNANGDTITIDVVGDVVTNIQNQGDIYNEIINL
;
A
#
# COMPACT_ATOMS: atom_id res chain seq x y z
N ILE A 1 -30.43 33.59 -16.87
CA ILE A 1 -29.09 34.17 -17.14
C ILE A 1 -28.23 34.23 -15.87
N TYR A 2 -28.50 35.08 -14.87
CA TYR A 2 -27.61 35.19 -13.68
C TYR A 2 -27.46 33.87 -12.89
N ASN A 3 -28.58 33.18 -12.63
CA ASN A 3 -28.57 31.87 -11.94
C ASN A 3 -27.93 30.76 -12.78
N GLU A 4 -28.08 30.82 -14.11
CA GLU A 4 -27.47 29.86 -15.04
C GLU A 4 -25.95 30.05 -15.11
N ILE A 5 -25.48 31.31 -15.09
CA ILE A 5 -24.05 31.65 -15.06
C ILE A 5 -23.42 31.23 -13.73
N ILE A 6 -24.11 31.44 -12.60
CA ILE A 6 -23.65 30.95 -11.29
C ILE A 6 -23.53 29.43 -11.32
N ASN A 7 -24.57 28.72 -11.80
CA ASN A 7 -24.54 27.26 -11.92
C ASN A 7 -23.41 26.77 -12.83
N LEU A 8 -23.12 27.49 -13.92
CA LEU A 8 -22.03 27.15 -14.83
C LEU A 8 -20.65 27.36 -14.17
N ILE A 9 -20.45 28.47 -13.46
CA ILE A 9 -19.19 28.79 -12.76
C ILE A 9 -18.95 27.85 -11.58
N THR A 10 -19.99 27.49 -10.82
CA THR A 10 -19.84 26.54 -9.69
C THR A 10 -19.64 25.11 -10.15
N ASN A 11 -20.12 24.72 -11.34
CA ASN A 11 -19.81 23.41 -11.93
C ASN A 11 -18.40 23.39 -12.56
N THR A 12 -17.98 24.46 -13.25
CA THR A 12 -16.68 24.46 -13.95
C THR A 12 -15.45 24.54 -13.05
N THR A 13 -15.60 24.88 -11.76
CA THR A 13 -14.49 24.92 -10.79
C THR A 13 -14.40 23.70 -9.87
N GLY A 14 -15.33 22.74 -9.98
CA GLY A 14 -15.49 21.65 -8.99
C GLY A 14 -14.71 20.35 -9.23
N SER A 15 -13.88 20.26 -10.28
CA SER A 15 -13.52 18.96 -10.87
C SER A 15 -12.05 18.59 -10.83
N ASP A 16 -11.29 18.97 -9.80
CA ASP A 16 -9.89 18.53 -9.72
C ASP A 16 -9.36 18.33 -8.30
N LEU A 17 -10.26 18.13 -7.34
CA LEU A 17 -9.88 17.79 -5.98
C LEU A 17 -9.93 16.27 -5.79
N PHE A 18 -8.81 15.72 -5.35
CA PHE A 18 -8.75 14.36 -4.83
C PHE A 18 -9.15 14.36 -3.35
N VAL A 19 -10.15 13.57 -3.00
CA VAL A 19 -10.52 13.28 -1.61
C VAL A 19 -9.76 12.04 -1.17
N ASP A 20 -8.93 12.18 -0.15
CA ASP A 20 -8.27 11.05 0.53
C ASP A 20 -9.29 10.33 1.41
N ASN A 21 -9.45 9.01 1.21
CA ASN A 21 -10.38 8.18 1.97
C ASN A 21 -9.75 7.62 3.27
N GLY A 22 -8.45 7.84 3.51
CA GLY A 22 -7.73 7.40 4.71
C GLY A 22 -7.30 5.93 4.70
N ASP A 23 -7.56 5.20 3.62
CA ASP A 23 -7.19 3.79 3.42
C ASP A 23 -6.23 3.58 2.25
N GLY A 24 -5.61 4.66 1.75
CA GLY A 24 -4.74 4.63 0.58
C GLY A 24 -5.48 4.71 -0.75
N THR A 25 -6.82 4.77 -0.74
CA THR A 25 -7.61 5.12 -1.92
C THR A 25 -7.96 6.60 -1.94
N PHE A 26 -8.12 7.16 -3.14
CA PHE A 26 -8.56 8.53 -3.33
C PHE A 26 -9.73 8.58 -4.30
N THR A 27 -10.61 9.57 -4.12
CA THR A 27 -11.81 9.77 -4.92
C THR A 27 -11.74 11.11 -5.65
N HIS A 28 -12.01 11.10 -6.96
CA HIS A 28 -12.23 12.29 -7.77
C HIS A 28 -13.66 12.28 -8.29
N THR A 29 -14.36 13.39 -8.10
CA THR A 29 -15.66 13.61 -8.73
C THR A 29 -15.45 14.62 -9.85
N THR A 30 -15.77 14.21 -11.08
CA THR A 30 -15.67 15.09 -12.24
C THR A 30 -16.75 16.18 -12.18
N VAL A 31 -16.60 17.22 -13.02
CA VAL A 31 -17.61 18.28 -13.20
C VAL A 31 -18.96 17.73 -13.64
N ASN A 32 -18.99 16.57 -14.29
CA ASN A 32 -20.22 15.91 -14.72
C ASN A 32 -20.85 15.07 -13.60
N GLY A 33 -20.22 14.98 -12.43
CA GLY A 33 -20.65 14.16 -11.29
C GLY A 33 -20.17 12.71 -11.35
N ASP A 34 -19.35 12.33 -12.33
CA ASP A 34 -18.78 10.98 -12.39
C ASP A 34 -17.77 10.78 -11.27
N VAL A 35 -17.84 9.64 -10.58
CA VAL A 35 -16.93 9.31 -9.48
C VAL A 35 -15.88 8.32 -9.97
N ILE A 36 -14.61 8.66 -9.79
CA ILE A 36 -13.46 7.83 -10.10
C ILE A 36 -12.71 7.58 -8.79
N THR A 37 -12.44 6.32 -8.49
CA THR A 37 -11.60 5.92 -7.35
C THR A 37 -10.29 5.34 -7.87
N PHE A 38 -9.17 5.79 -7.32
CA PHE A 38 -7.85 5.23 -7.59
C PHE A 38 -7.31 4.65 -6.29
N ASP A 39 -6.87 3.40 -6.37
CA ASP A 39 -6.20 2.71 -5.28
C ASP A 39 -4.69 2.94 -5.40
N ALA A 40 -4.11 3.64 -4.44
CA ALA A 40 -2.68 3.88 -4.37
C ALA A 40 -1.94 2.83 -3.52
N ASN A 41 -2.66 1.82 -3.00
CA ASN A 41 -2.03 0.67 -2.35
C ASN A 41 -1.37 -0.20 -3.43
N THR A 42 -0.08 0.01 -3.60
CA THR A 42 0.70 -0.64 -4.66
C THR A 42 1.51 -1.83 -4.18
N THR A 43 1.48 -2.13 -2.88
CA THR A 43 2.20 -3.25 -2.29
C THR A 43 1.25 -4.27 -1.68
N ILE A 44 1.56 -5.55 -1.86
CA ILE A 44 0.81 -6.66 -1.28
C ILE A 44 1.79 -7.51 -0.48
N LEU A 45 1.44 -7.83 0.77
CA LEU A 45 2.15 -8.79 1.61
C LEU A 45 1.28 -10.02 1.83
N VAL A 46 1.78 -11.20 1.44
CA VAL A 46 1.09 -12.48 1.60
C VAL A 46 1.85 -13.34 2.60
N ASP A 47 1.14 -13.86 3.61
CA ASP A 47 1.63 -14.95 4.48
C ASP A 47 1.42 -16.29 3.76
N ASN A 48 2.49 -17.06 3.60
CA ASN A 48 2.47 -18.35 2.92
C ASN A 48 2.15 -19.52 3.87
N GLY A 49 1.95 -19.27 5.17
CA GLY A 49 1.57 -20.26 6.17
C GLY A 49 2.70 -21.19 6.62
N ASN A 50 3.92 -20.95 6.15
CA ASN A 50 5.11 -21.75 6.48
C ASN A 50 6.24 -20.91 7.10
N GLY A 51 5.93 -19.69 7.56
CA GLY A 51 6.92 -18.75 8.11
C GLY A 51 7.66 -17.93 7.04
N THR A 52 7.28 -18.07 5.77
CA THR A 52 7.72 -17.17 4.69
C THR A 52 6.61 -16.20 4.32
N TYR A 53 7.00 -15.01 3.86
CA TYR A 53 6.10 -13.98 3.36
C TYR A 53 6.53 -13.53 1.96
N THR A 54 5.57 -13.24 1.10
CA THR A 54 5.83 -12.70 -0.23
C THR A 54 5.34 -11.26 -0.30
N LEU A 55 6.28 -10.33 -0.48
CA LEU A 55 6.00 -8.95 -0.79
C LEU A 55 6.00 -8.78 -2.32
N THR A 56 4.92 -8.23 -2.88
CA THR A 56 4.83 -7.82 -4.29
C THR A 56 4.76 -6.31 -4.36
N ASN A 57 5.63 -5.67 -5.16
CA ASN A 57 5.65 -4.22 -5.33
C ASN A 57 4.72 -3.74 -6.46
N ALA A 58 4.66 -2.42 -6.67
CA ALA A 58 3.84 -1.77 -7.69
C ALA A 58 4.12 -2.24 -9.13
N ASN A 59 5.35 -2.67 -9.38
CA ASN A 59 5.81 -3.12 -10.69
C ASN A 59 5.56 -4.63 -10.90
N GLY A 60 5.04 -5.33 -9.89
CA GLY A 60 4.87 -6.77 -9.89
C GLY A 60 6.11 -7.57 -9.50
N ASP A 61 7.20 -6.91 -9.09
CA ASP A 61 8.39 -7.61 -8.59
C ASP A 61 8.11 -8.18 -7.20
N THR A 62 8.65 -9.36 -6.94
CA THR A 62 8.45 -10.07 -5.68
C THR A 62 9.72 -10.20 -4.86
N ILE A 63 9.61 -10.04 -3.54
CA ILE A 63 10.64 -10.37 -2.56
C ILE A 63 10.05 -11.43 -1.62
N THR A 64 10.81 -12.50 -1.36
CA THR A 64 10.46 -13.49 -0.34
C THR A 64 11.23 -13.19 0.95
N ILE A 65 10.51 -13.11 2.05
CA ILE A 65 11.05 -12.99 3.41
C ILE A 65 10.96 -14.36 4.05
N ASP A 66 12.08 -14.95 4.46
CA ASP A 66 12.15 -16.27 5.10
C ASP A 66 12.62 -16.15 6.55
N VAL A 67 11.66 -15.92 7.45
CA VAL A 67 11.95 -15.70 8.87
C VAL A 67 12.53 -16.94 9.53
N VAL A 68 11.99 -18.12 9.20
CA VAL A 68 12.43 -19.39 9.80
C VAL A 68 13.84 -19.74 9.30
N GLY A 69 14.10 -19.57 8.00
CA GLY A 69 15.43 -19.77 7.40
C GLY A 69 16.49 -18.84 8.00
N ASP A 70 16.16 -17.57 8.20
CA ASP A 70 17.07 -16.58 8.82
C ASP A 70 17.43 -16.97 10.26
N VAL A 71 16.43 -17.38 11.06
CA VAL A 71 16.65 -17.84 12.44
C VAL A 71 17.53 -19.09 12.47
N VAL A 72 17.26 -20.07 11.62
CA VAL A 72 18.07 -21.30 11.52
C VAL A 72 19.52 -20.96 11.12
N THR A 73 19.69 -20.05 10.16
CA THR A 73 21.02 -19.58 9.72
C THR A 73 21.79 -18.94 10.87
N ASN A 74 21.13 -18.09 11.66
CA ASN A 74 21.74 -17.42 12.79
C ASN A 74 22.22 -18.42 13.87
N ILE A 75 21.44 -19.47 14.13
CA ILE A 75 21.80 -20.55 15.08
C ILE A 75 22.97 -21.40 14.54
N GLN A 76 22.95 -21.76 13.27
CA GLN A 76 23.94 -22.69 12.70
C GLN A 76 25.30 -22.03 12.41
N ASN A 77 25.31 -20.75 12.04
CA ASN A 77 26.51 -20.05 11.60
C ASN A 77 27.12 -19.14 12.67
N GLN A 78 26.88 -19.45 13.95
CA GLN A 78 27.44 -18.70 15.08
C GLN A 78 27.07 -17.20 15.09
N GLY A 79 25.84 -16.88 14.67
CA GLY A 79 25.28 -15.53 14.75
C GLY A 79 24.94 -15.11 16.18
N ASP A 80 24.31 -13.94 16.31
CA ASP A 80 23.96 -13.35 17.62
C ASP A 80 23.13 -14.30 18.50
N ILE A 81 22.15 -15.02 17.92
CA ILE A 81 21.31 -15.98 18.64
C ILE A 81 22.14 -17.16 19.14
N TYR A 82 23.07 -17.67 18.31
CA TYR A 82 23.99 -18.71 18.76
C TYR A 82 24.79 -18.20 19.96
N ASN A 83 25.42 -17.02 19.84
CA ASN A 83 26.24 -16.44 20.90
C ASN A 83 25.47 -16.22 22.20
N GLU A 84 24.21 -15.80 22.12
CA GLU A 84 23.36 -15.67 23.30
C GLU A 84 23.11 -17.02 23.97
N ILE A 85 22.77 -18.07 23.19
CA ILE A 85 22.45 -19.42 23.72
C ILE A 85 23.64 -20.08 24.43
N ILE A 86 24.85 -20.02 23.88
CA ILE A 86 26.04 -20.63 24.52
C ILE A 86 26.44 -19.88 25.80
N ASN A 87 26.10 -18.60 25.92
CA ASN A 87 26.45 -17.78 27.09
C ASN A 87 25.39 -17.80 28.21
N LEU A 88 24.32 -18.60 28.08
CA LEU A 88 23.35 -18.91 29.14
C LEU A 88 23.88 -19.99 30.10
#